data_AF-A0A258B1W1-F1
#
_entry.id   AF-A0A258B1W1-F1
#
_cell.length_a   1.000
_cell.length_b   1.000
_cell.length_c   1.000
_cell.angle_alpha   90.00
_cell.angle_beta   90.00
_cell.angle_gamma   90.00
#
_symmetry.space_group_name_H-M   'P 1'
#
loop_
_entity.id
_entity.type
_entity.pdbx_description
1 polymer ?
#
loop_
_entity_poly.entity_id
_entity_poly.type
_entity_poly.pdbx_seq_one_letter_code
_entity_poly.pdbx_strand_id
1 'polypeptide(L)' 'MPRPSRYSPAEKAAIVAAARSRIRLGESCKDIAKRLGVNQPSLSGWLRESTLDMLYPPLPPCMPRNRSA' A
#
# COMPACT_ATOMS: atom_id res chain seq x y z
N MET A 1 23.76 1.95 -3.03
CA MET A 1 22.90 2.86 -2.25
C MET A 1 21.48 2.80 -2.81
N PRO A 2 20.47 2.25 -2.10
CA PRO A 2 19.10 2.37 -2.55
C PRO A 2 18.74 3.86 -2.57
N ARG A 3 18.29 4.37 -3.71
CA ARG A 3 17.83 5.76 -3.81
C ARG A 3 16.71 5.95 -2.78
N PRO A 4 16.72 7.04 -1.98
CA PRO A 4 15.61 7.31 -1.08
C PRO A 4 14.33 7.32 -1.91
N SER A 5 13.34 6.55 -1.46
CA SER A 5 12.03 6.50 -2.10
C SER A 5 11.56 7.95 -2.26
N ARG A 6 11.30 8.37 -3.50
CA ARG A 6 10.88 9.75 -3.81
C ARG A 6 9.57 10.16 -3.12
N TYR A 7 8.84 9.19 -2.57
CA TYR A 7 7.56 9.36 -1.89
C TYR A 7 7.70 8.91 -0.44
N SER A 8 7.35 9.79 0.48
CA SER A 8 7.19 9.47 1.90
C SER A 8 6.07 8.44 2.10
N PRO A 9 6.06 7.67 3.21
CA PRO A 9 5.00 6.71 3.47
C PRO A 9 3.59 7.34 3.47
N ALA A 10 3.45 8.56 3.99
CA ALA A 10 2.18 9.31 3.94
C ALA A 10 1.76 9.66 2.49
N GLU A 11 2.71 10.06 1.64
CA GLU A 11 2.44 10.34 0.23
C GLU A 11 2.02 9.07 -0.52
N LYS A 12 2.68 7.93 -0.26
CA LYS A 12 2.29 6.64 -0.84
C LYS A 12 0.86 6.27 -0.44
N ALA A 13 0.49 6.43 0.83
CA ALA A 13 -0.86 6.15 1.30
C ALA A 13 -1.91 7.04 0.61
N ALA A 14 -1.62 8.34 0.44
CA ALA A 14 -2.50 9.26 -0.28
C ALA A 14 -2.67 8.88 -1.76
N ILE A 15 -1.57 8.51 -2.43
CA ILE A 15 -1.58 8.03 -3.83
C ILE A 15 -2.43 6.76 -3.94
N VAL A 16 -2.25 5.79 -3.03
CA VAL A 16 -3.01 4.54 -3.02
C VAL A 16 -4.49 4.79 -2.77
N ALA A 17 -4.84 5.67 -1.82
CA ALA A 17 -6.23 6.05 -1.54
C ALA A 17 -6.88 6.69 -2.78
N ALA A 18 -6.20 7.64 -3.42
CA ALA A 18 -6.67 8.28 -4.65
C ALA A 18 -6.83 7.26 -5.79
N ALA A 19 -5.86 6.36 -5.95
CA ALA A 19 -5.92 5.30 -6.95
C ALA A 19 -7.09 4.34 -6.71
N ARG A 20 -7.35 3.93 -5.46
CA ARG A 20 -8.51 3.07 -5.12
C ARG A 20 -9.83 3.72 -5.48
N SER A 21 -10.00 5.00 -5.18
CA SER A 21 -11.21 5.75 -5.54
C SER A 21 -11.43 5.74 -7.05
N ARG A 22 -10.37 5.88 -7.86
CA ARG A 22 -10.45 5.83 -9.32
C ARG A 22 -10.67 4.41 -9.87
N ILE A 23 -10.06 3.39 -9.27
CA ILE A 23 -10.33 1.99 -9.62
C ILE A 23 -11.80 1.65 -9.41
N ARG A 24 -12.43 2.17 -8.34
CA ARG A 24 -13.89 2.02 -8.11
C ARG A 24 -14.75 2.68 -9.19
N LEU A 25 -14.24 3.71 -9.85
CA LEU A 25 -14.88 4.34 -11.01
C LEU A 25 -14.63 3.58 -12.33
N GLY A 26 -13.85 2.49 -12.29
CA GLY A 26 -13.49 1.69 -13.46
C GLY A 26 -12.27 2.20 -14.23
N GLU A 27 -11.50 3.16 -13.69
CA GLU A 27 -10.25 3.61 -14.33
C GLU A 27 -9.15 2.54 -14.24
N SER A 28 -8.36 2.41 -15.31
CA SER A 28 -7.23 1.48 -15.35
C SER A 28 -6.04 1.99 -14.53
N CYS A 29 -5.33 1.09 -13.84
CA CYS A 29 -4.09 1.40 -13.12
C CYS A 29 -3.05 2.13 -13.98
N LYS A 30 -3.00 1.87 -15.30
CA LYS A 30 -2.07 2.56 -16.20
C LYS A 30 -2.40 4.05 -16.34
N ASP A 31 -3.68 4.37 -16.48
CA ASP A 31 -4.15 5.76 -16.61
C ASP A 31 -3.99 6.51 -15.30
N ILE A 32 -4.40 5.88 -14.19
CA ILE A 32 -4.24 6.41 -12.84
C ILE A 32 -2.77 6.71 -12.54
N ALA A 33 -1.88 5.78 -12.87
CA ALA A 33 -0.44 5.95 -12.66
C ALA A 33 0.13 7.13 -13.47
N LYS A 34 -0.27 7.25 -14.74
CA LYS A 34 0.11 8.38 -15.60
C LYS A 34 -0.40 9.71 -15.03
N ARG A 35 -1.64 9.74 -14.55
CA ARG A 35 -2.29 10.93 -14.00
C ARG A 35 -1.73 11.35 -12.64
N LEU A 36 -1.22 10.39 -11.86
CA LEU A 36 -0.58 10.64 -10.57
C LEU A 36 0.96 10.79 -10.68
N GLY A 37 1.54 10.65 -11.88
CA GLY A 37 2.98 10.76 -12.08
C GLY A 37 3.80 9.64 -11.45
N VAL A 38 3.20 8.48 -11.20
CA VAL A 38 3.84 7.32 -10.59
C VAL A 38 4.01 6.19 -11.59
N ASN A 39 5.00 5.33 -11.33
CA ASN A 39 5.18 4.11 -12.12
C ASN A 39 4.07 3.10 -11.81
N GLN A 40 3.39 2.62 -12.86
CA GLN A 40 2.35 1.60 -12.76
C GLN A 40 2.76 0.33 -11.98
N PRO A 41 3.96 -0.26 -12.15
CA PRO A 41 4.37 -1.42 -11.34
C PRO A 41 4.51 -1.07 -9.85
N SER A 42 5.02 0.13 -9.52
CA SER A 42 5.12 0.59 -8.13
C SER A 42 3.74 0.80 -7.51
N LEU A 43 2.82 1.43 -8.25
CA LEU A 43 1.44 1.64 -7.81
C LEU A 43 0.71 0.32 -7.56
N SER A 44 0.89 -0.66 -8.45
CA SER A 44 0.31 -2.01 -8.30
C SER A 44 0.84 -2.72 -7.05
N GLY A 45 2.15 -2.61 -6.78
CA GLY A 45 2.77 -3.11 -5.55
C GLY A 45 2.15 -2.49 -4.30
N TRP A 46 2.06 -1.15 -4.25
CA TRP A 46 1.51 -0.45 -3.09
C TRP A 46 0.02 -0.72 -2.87
N LEU A 47 -0.77 -0.88 -3.95
CA LEU A 47 -2.18 -1.27 -3.86
C LEU A 47 -2.32 -2.66 -3.24
N ARG A 48 -1.46 -3.61 -3.61
CA ARG A 48 -1.45 -4.96 -3.00
C ARG A 48 -1.03 -4.91 -1.54
N GLU A 49 0.06 -4.22 -1.21
CA GLU A 49 0.53 -4.06 0.17
C GLU A 49 -0.53 -3.42 1.07
N SER A 50 -1.17 -2.35 0.60
CA SER A 50 -2.26 -1.68 1.35
C SER A 50 -3.51 -2.54 1.48
N THR A 51 -3.78 -3.41 0.50
CA THR A 51 -4.90 -4.36 0.57
C THR A 51 -4.61 -5.47 1.58
N LEU A 52 -3.37 -5.94 1.65
CA LEU A 52 -2.92 -6.91 2.66
C LEU A 52 -2.98 -6.31 4.07
N ASP A 53 -2.55 -5.06 4.24
CA ASP A 53 -2.64 -4.35 5.53
C ASP A 53 -4.08 -4.23 6.04
N MET A 54 -5.06 -4.04 5.13
CA MET A 54 -6.48 -4.02 5.50
C MET A 54 -7.12 -5.41 5.71
N LEU A 55 -6.69 -6.42 4.97
CA LEU A 55 -7.22 -7.80 5.09
C LEU A 55 -6.58 -8.58 6.24
N TYR A 56 -5.33 -8.27 6.56
CA TYR A 56 -4.57 -8.84 7.66
C TYR A 56 -4.05 -7.70 8.54
N PRO A 57 -4.91 -7.11 9.39
CA PRO A 57 -4.41 -6.24 10.44
C PRO A 57 -3.35 -7.00 11.24
N PRO A 58 -2.24 -6.35 11.64
CA PRO A 58 -1.20 -7.00 12.42
C PRO A 58 -1.86 -7.62 13.64
N LEU A 59 -1.80 -8.95 13.73
CA LEU A 59 -2.28 -9.67 14.90
C LEU A 59 -1.57 -9.05 16.12
N PRO A 60 -2.30 -8.79 17.22
CA PRO A 60 -1.65 -8.31 18.44
C PRO A 60 -0.49 -9.25 18.76
N PRO A 61 0.68 -8.74 19.17
CA PRO A 61 1.86 -9.57 19.41
C PRO A 61 1.45 -10.71 20.31
N CYS A 62 1.54 -11.94 19.79
CA CYS A 62 1.20 -13.15 20.51
C CYS A 62 1.84 -13.06 21.89
N MET A 63 1.03 -12.95 22.94
CA MET A 63 1.53 -12.89 24.30
C MET A 63 2.51 -14.06 24.50
N PRO A 64 3.65 -13.83 25.17
CA PRO A 64 4.61 -14.89 25.41
C PRO A 64 3.88 -16.03 26.09
N ARG A 65 3.94 -17.21 25.47
CA ARG A 65 3.40 -18.46 26.00
C ARG A 65 4.02 -18.65 27.38
N ASN A 66 3.27 -18.29 28.42
CA ASN A 66 3.72 -18.40 29.79
C ASN A 66 4.01 -19.90 30.01
N ARG A 67 5.28 -20.26 30.03
CA ARG A 67 5.72 -21.62 30.31
C ARG A 67 5.62 -21.73 31.83
N SER A 68 4.45 -22.13 32.31
CA SER A 68 4.27 -22.47 33.72
C SER A 68 5.33 -23.50 34.09
N ALA A 69 6.09 -23.17 35.13
CA ALA A 69 7.20 -23.92 35.69
C ALA A 69 6.76 -25.28 36.25
#